data_AF-A0A661T1M8-F1
#
_entry.id   AF-A0A661T1M8-F1
#
_cell.length_a   1.000
_cell.length_b   1.000
_cell.length_c   1.000
_cell.angle_alpha   90.00
_cell.angle_beta   90.00
_cell.angle_gamma   90.00
#
_symmetry.space_group_name_H-M   'P 1'
#
loop_
_entity.id
_entity.type
_entity.pdbx_description
1 polymer ?
#
loop_
_entity_poly.entity_id
_entity_poly.type
_entity_poly.pdbx_seq_one_letter_code
_entity_poly.pdbx_strand_id
1 'polypeptide(L)'
;MTGIRRFREGPWEWLEAEATRPAPCRGKYLFFSSRRDLLLKIARREIGAGGYRSSKISRDPVPGRRGYVLCLYGADGSGESALALRYSGWKGIRYAGWKGDACTLSDFHRKMCVNKGDLAIR
;
A
#
# COMPACT_ATOMS: atom_id res chain seq x y z
N MET A 1 11.72 18.05 8.85
CA MET A 1 10.92 16.81 9.00
C MET A 1 9.47 17.18 8.78
N THR A 2 8.80 16.60 7.80
CA THR A 2 7.35 16.82 7.60
C THR A 2 6.60 16.07 8.69
N GLY A 3 5.74 16.77 9.45
CA GLY A 3 4.88 16.12 10.43
C GLY A 3 3.95 15.11 9.75
N ILE A 4 3.64 14.01 10.46
CA ILE A 4 2.72 12.98 9.97
C ILE A 4 1.50 12.98 10.86
N ARG A 5 0.36 13.43 10.30
CA ARG A 5 -0.95 13.32 10.92
C ARG A 5 -1.41 11.86 10.88
N ARG A 6 -1.99 11.39 11.98
CA ARG A 6 -2.59 10.05 12.09
C ARG A 6 -4.04 10.17 12.52
N PHE A 7 -4.93 9.47 11.83
CA PHE A 7 -6.33 9.35 12.24
C PHE A 7 -6.91 7.99 11.87
N ARG A 8 -8.09 7.69 12.40
CA ARG A 8 -8.78 6.41 12.20
C ARG A 8 -10.10 6.65 11.50
N GLU A 9 -10.43 5.76 10.57
CA GLU A 9 -11.69 5.78 9.83
C GLU A 9 -12.14 4.32 9.65
N GLY A 10 -13.07 3.89 10.50
CA GLY A 10 -13.53 2.51 10.55
C GLY A 10 -12.37 1.51 10.73
N PRO A 11 -12.21 0.51 9.83
CA PRO A 11 -11.16 -0.50 9.91
C PRO A 11 -9.79 0.01 9.43
N TRP A 12 -9.69 1.29 9.06
CA TRP A 12 -8.48 1.88 8.52
C TRP A 12 -7.81 2.83 9.50
N GLU A 13 -6.49 2.82 9.45
CA GLU A 13 -5.65 3.85 10.04
C GLU A 13 -4.94 4.61 8.94
N TRP A 14 -5.11 5.91 8.94
CA TRP A 14 -4.54 6.83 7.96
C TRP A 14 -3.29 7.50 8.50
N LEU A 15 -2.30 7.67 7.63
CA LEU A 15 -1.11 8.48 7.86
C LEU A 15 -0.99 9.48 6.71
N GLU A 16 -0.86 10.76 7.03
CA GLU A 16 -0.81 11.86 6.04
C GLU A 16 0.28 12.86 6.38
N ALA A 17 0.96 13.40 5.38
CA ALA A 17 1.89 14.51 5.55
C ALA A 17 1.14 15.82 5.87
N GLU A 18 1.52 16.50 6.95
CA GLU A 18 0.81 17.69 7.46
C GLU A 18 0.87 18.92 6.54
N ALA A 19 1.93 19.07 5.74
CA ALA A 19 2.32 20.38 5.21
C ALA A 19 2.05 20.61 3.71
N THR A 20 1.12 19.90 3.06
CA THR A 20 1.01 20.03 1.59
C THR A 20 -0.39 20.00 1.00
N ARG A 21 -0.62 20.93 0.07
CA ARG A 21 -1.80 21.01 -0.80
C ARG A 21 -2.00 19.63 -1.48
N PRO A 22 -3.23 19.07 -1.49
CA PRO A 22 -3.47 17.74 -2.02
C PRO A 22 -3.14 17.73 -3.52
N ALA A 23 -2.11 16.97 -3.90
CA ALA A 23 -1.96 16.56 -5.28
C ALA A 23 -3.02 15.48 -5.55
N PRO A 24 -3.69 15.49 -6.71
CA PRO A 24 -4.67 14.47 -7.03
C PRO A 24 -4.01 13.09 -7.00
N CYS A 25 -4.41 12.27 -6.04
CA CYS A 25 -4.05 10.86 -6.00
C CYS A 25 -4.82 10.17 -7.13
N ARG A 26 -4.14 9.37 -7.96
CA ARG A 26 -4.76 8.62 -9.07
C ARG A 26 -4.69 7.11 -8.89
N GLY A 27 -4.31 6.67 -7.70
CA GLY A 27 -4.20 5.28 -7.35
C GLY A 27 -3.36 5.04 -6.10
N LYS A 28 -3.01 3.78 -5.89
CA LYS A 28 -2.30 3.31 -4.71
C LYS A 28 -1.42 2.12 -4.99
N TYR A 29 -0.27 2.11 -4.32
CA TYR A 29 0.62 0.98 -4.22
C TYR A 29 0.19 0.07 -3.08
N LEU A 30 0.18 -1.24 -3.31
CA LEU A 30 -0.31 -2.22 -2.35
C LEU A 30 0.83 -3.04 -1.74
N PHE A 31 0.84 -3.09 -0.42
CA PHE A 31 1.73 -3.94 0.37
C PHE A 31 0.91 -4.84 1.28
N PHE A 32 1.34 -6.10 1.42
CA PHE A 32 0.74 -7.08 2.31
C PHE A 32 1.78 -7.61 3.29
N SER A 33 1.36 -7.85 4.52
CA SER A 33 2.21 -8.47 5.54
C SER A 33 1.36 -9.06 6.66
N SER A 34 1.79 -10.17 7.24
CA SER A 34 1.25 -10.65 8.54
C SER A 34 1.65 -9.74 9.71
N ARG A 35 2.61 -8.83 9.49
CA ARG A 35 3.18 -7.91 10.47
C ARG A 35 2.79 -6.47 10.19
N ARG A 36 1.80 -5.98 10.92
CA ARG A 36 1.28 -4.61 10.79
C ARG A 36 2.36 -3.54 11.06
N ASP A 37 3.27 -3.81 11.97
CA ASP A 37 4.38 -2.94 12.33
C ASP A 37 5.34 -2.69 11.15
N LEU A 38 5.58 -3.70 10.32
CA LEU A 38 6.37 -3.55 9.10
C LEU A 38 5.70 -2.61 8.09
N LEU A 39 4.38 -2.74 7.93
CA LEU A 39 3.60 -1.85 7.05
C LEU A 39 3.61 -0.40 7.55
N LEU A 40 3.50 -0.20 8.87
CA LEU A 40 3.65 1.13 9.47
C LEU A 40 5.03 1.72 9.23
N LYS A 41 6.09 0.91 9.29
CA LYS A 41 7.46 1.34 9.00
C LYS A 41 7.62 1.80 7.55
N ILE A 42 7.01 1.08 6.60
CA ILE A 42 6.97 1.48 5.19
C ILE A 42 6.24 2.81 5.04
N ALA A 43 5.00 2.91 5.54
CA ALA A 43 4.21 4.12 5.42
C ALA A 43 4.93 5.37 5.94
N ARG A 44 5.52 5.27 7.14
CA ARG A 44 6.28 6.38 7.74
C ARG A 44 7.52 6.75 6.93
N ARG A 45 8.26 5.76 6.41
CA ARG A 45 9.45 6.01 5.59
C ARG A 45 9.07 6.75 4.30
N GLU A 46 8.08 6.24 3.61
CA GLU A 46 7.71 6.71 2.27
C GLU A 46 6.99 8.06 2.32
N ILE A 47 6.22 8.34 3.37
CA ILE A 47 5.66 9.67 3.63
C ILE A 47 6.74 10.63 4.12
N GLY A 48 7.58 10.21 5.08
CA GLY A 48 8.61 11.05 5.68
C GLY A 48 9.72 11.47 4.70
N ALA A 49 10.01 10.65 3.70
CA ALA A 49 10.94 10.97 2.61
C ALA A 49 10.35 11.92 1.55
N GLY A 50 9.07 12.28 1.66
CA GLY A 50 8.38 13.22 0.76
C GLY A 50 7.94 12.64 -0.59
N GLY A 51 8.18 11.33 -0.83
CA GLY A 51 7.77 10.67 -2.07
C GLY A 51 6.26 10.40 -2.16
N TYR A 52 5.59 10.30 -1.01
CA TYR A 52 4.17 10.00 -0.92
C TYR A 52 3.49 10.88 0.13
N ARG A 53 2.22 11.22 -0.08
CA ARG A 53 1.50 12.14 0.83
C ARG A 53 0.65 11.45 1.86
N SER A 54 0.04 10.33 1.48
CA SER A 54 -0.89 9.62 2.35
C SER A 54 -0.81 8.12 2.18
N SER A 55 -1.21 7.45 3.23
CA SER A 55 -1.40 6.01 3.23
C SER A 55 -2.54 5.62 4.14
N LYS A 56 -3.11 4.44 3.90
CA LYS A 56 -3.97 3.78 4.87
C LYS A 56 -3.56 2.34 5.09
N ILE A 57 -3.67 1.90 6.33
CA ILE A 57 -3.28 0.56 6.77
C ILE A 57 -4.47 -0.07 7.46
N SER A 58 -4.75 -1.33 7.15
CA SER A 58 -5.81 -2.05 7.84
C SER A 58 -5.47 -2.19 9.33
N ARG A 59 -6.44 -1.96 10.19
CA ARG A 59 -6.29 -2.13 11.64
C ARG A 59 -6.35 -3.60 12.03
N ASP A 60 -7.17 -4.35 11.31
CA ASP A 60 -7.37 -5.77 11.48
C ASP A 60 -6.82 -6.53 10.25
N PRO A 61 -6.48 -7.82 10.40
CA PRO A 61 -6.19 -8.69 9.27
C PRO A 61 -7.36 -8.70 8.29
N VAL A 62 -7.08 -8.62 6.99
CA VAL A 62 -8.12 -8.58 5.97
C VAL A 62 -8.64 -10.01 5.74
N PRO A 63 -9.95 -10.29 5.90
CA PRO A 63 -10.51 -11.62 5.65
C PRO A 63 -10.17 -12.12 4.24
N GLY A 64 -9.80 -13.39 4.10
CA GLY A 64 -9.36 -13.98 2.83
C GLY A 64 -7.95 -13.55 2.38
N ARG A 65 -7.25 -12.69 3.13
CA ARG A 65 -5.83 -12.39 2.96
C ARG A 65 -5.09 -12.75 4.24
N ARG A 66 -3.94 -13.41 4.12
CA ARG A 66 -3.13 -13.85 5.28
C ARG A 66 -2.38 -12.68 5.96
N GLY A 67 -3.06 -11.59 6.30
CA GLY A 67 -2.47 -10.46 7.04
C GLY A 67 -3.14 -9.10 6.81
N TYR A 68 -2.36 -8.07 7.09
CA TYR A 68 -2.70 -6.66 6.95
C TYR A 68 -2.38 -6.15 5.54
N VAL A 69 -3.00 -5.04 5.17
CA VAL A 69 -2.74 -4.34 3.91
C VAL A 69 -2.38 -2.88 4.16
N LEU A 70 -1.40 -2.39 3.42
CA LEU A 70 -1.06 -0.98 3.29
C LEU A 70 -1.37 -0.54 1.87
N CYS A 71 -2.12 0.55 1.77
CA CYS A 71 -2.32 1.33 0.56
C CYS A 71 -1.49 2.61 0.67
N LEU A 72 -0.49 2.77 -0.17
CA LEU A 72 0.32 3.99 -0.25
C LEU A 72 -0.13 4.79 -1.49
N TYR A 73 -0.67 5.99 -1.29
CA TYR A 73 -1.30 6.76 -2.37
C TYR A 73 -0.27 7.56 -3.16
N GLY A 74 -0.37 7.49 -4.48
CA GLY A 74 0.52 8.17 -5.42
C GLY A 74 -0.23 8.96 -6.49
N ALA A 75 0.48 9.83 -7.19
CA ALA A 75 -0.07 10.56 -8.34
C ALA A 75 -0.17 9.68 -9.60
N ASP A 76 0.72 8.70 -9.73
CA ASP A 76 0.79 7.74 -10.84
C ASP A 76 1.56 6.47 -10.41
N GLY A 77 1.73 5.54 -11.37
CA GLY A 77 2.46 4.27 -11.19
C GLY A 77 3.99 4.34 -11.40
N SER A 78 4.58 5.53 -11.58
CA SER A 78 6.02 5.65 -11.90
C SER A 78 6.96 5.11 -10.81
N GLY A 79 6.47 5.01 -9.57
CA GLY A 79 7.22 4.49 -8.43
C GLY A 79 7.28 2.97 -8.31
N GLU A 80 6.63 2.22 -9.21
CA GLU A 80 6.54 0.75 -9.10
C GLU A 80 7.91 0.07 -8.99
N SER A 81 8.79 0.30 -9.95
CA SER A 81 10.11 -0.35 -9.99
C SER A 81 10.96 0.03 -8.77
N ALA A 82 10.91 1.29 -8.35
CA ALA A 82 11.66 1.79 -7.20
C ALA A 82 11.18 1.15 -5.89
N LEU A 83 9.86 1.03 -5.69
CA LEU A 83 9.28 0.35 -4.53
C LEU A 83 9.58 -1.15 -4.54
N ALA A 84 9.39 -1.81 -5.70
CA ALA A 84 9.68 -3.24 -5.85
C ALA A 84 11.14 -3.55 -5.47
N LEU A 85 12.09 -2.79 -6.04
CA LEU A 85 13.51 -2.99 -5.76
C LEU A 85 13.82 -2.73 -4.27
N ARG A 86 13.36 -1.61 -3.72
CA ARG A 86 13.62 -1.18 -2.34
C ARG A 86 13.15 -2.18 -1.29
N TYR A 87 12.05 -2.88 -1.56
CA TYR A 87 11.43 -3.81 -0.61
C TYR A 87 11.59 -5.28 -0.99
N SER A 88 12.24 -5.60 -2.11
CA SER A 88 12.47 -6.98 -2.57
C SER A 88 13.13 -7.89 -1.54
N GLY A 89 14.07 -7.37 -0.75
CA GLY A 89 14.78 -8.13 0.30
C GLY A 89 14.12 -8.14 1.68
N TRP A 90 12.96 -7.47 1.85
CA TRP A 90 12.33 -7.37 3.18
C TRP A 90 11.49 -8.62 3.48
N LYS A 91 11.99 -9.46 4.39
CA LYS A 91 11.26 -10.65 4.86
C LYS A 91 9.91 -10.28 5.47
N GLY A 92 8.87 -11.02 5.09
CA GLY A 92 7.52 -10.84 5.62
C GLY A 92 6.73 -9.70 4.97
N ILE A 93 7.22 -9.11 3.89
CA ILE A 93 6.50 -8.09 3.12
C ILE A 93 6.31 -8.58 1.69
N ARG A 94 5.09 -8.45 1.18
CA ARG A 94 4.78 -8.66 -0.23
C ARG A 94 4.33 -7.34 -0.84
N TYR A 95 5.16 -6.79 -1.72
CA TYR A 95 4.73 -5.72 -2.62
C TYR A 95 3.90 -6.32 -3.77
N ALA A 96 2.73 -5.74 -4.03
CA ALA A 96 1.80 -6.25 -5.03
C ALA A 96 1.64 -5.32 -6.24
N GLY A 97 2.31 -4.17 -6.30
CA GLY A 97 2.22 -3.26 -7.44
C GLY A 97 1.24 -2.10 -7.26
N TRP A 98 1.06 -1.35 -8.34
CA TRP A 98 0.21 -0.16 -8.46
C TRP A 98 -1.19 -0.52 -8.93
N LYS A 99 -2.18 -0.01 -8.20
CA LYS A 99 -3.58 -0.01 -8.62
C LYS A 99 -4.03 1.43 -8.88
N GLY A 100 -4.23 1.76 -10.15
CA GLY A 100 -4.88 3.01 -10.55
C GLY A 100 -6.34 3.09 -10.07
N ASP A 101 -6.87 4.31 -9.97
CA ASP A 101 -8.26 4.54 -9.52
C ASP A 101 -9.29 4.07 -10.54
N ALA A 102 -8.98 4.16 -11.85
CA ALA A 102 -9.82 3.63 -12.92
C ALA A 102 -9.86 2.09 -12.97
N CYS A 103 -9.03 1.39 -12.20
CA CYS A 103 -8.97 -0.06 -12.18
C CYS A 103 -9.81 -0.59 -11.01
N THR A 104 -10.71 -1.55 -11.24
CA THR A 104 -11.39 -2.22 -10.11
C THR A 104 -10.41 -3.10 -9.33
N LEU A 105 -10.73 -3.43 -8.08
CA LEU A 105 -9.88 -4.33 -7.29
C LEU A 105 -9.81 -5.74 -7.92
N SER A 106 -10.91 -6.19 -8.52
CA SER A 106 -11.01 -7.48 -9.24
C SER A 106 -10.15 -7.49 -10.50
N ASP A 107 -10.17 -6.41 -11.30
CA ASP A 107 -9.33 -6.29 -12.49
C ASP A 107 -7.85 -6.27 -12.13
N PHE A 108 -7.52 -5.58 -11.02
CA PHE A 108 -6.17 -5.56 -10.49
C PHE A 108 -5.70 -6.96 -10.09
N HIS A 109 -6.49 -7.74 -9.36
CA HIS A 109 -6.10 -9.12 -9.02
C HIS A 109 -6.00 -10.01 -10.25
N ARG A 110 -6.91 -9.88 -11.23
CA ARG A 110 -6.81 -10.64 -12.49
C ARG A 110 -5.49 -10.38 -13.21
N LYS A 111 -5.05 -9.11 -13.25
CA LYS A 111 -3.77 -8.73 -13.87
C LYS A 111 -2.55 -9.18 -13.06
N MET A 112 -2.63 -9.13 -11.73
CA MET A 112 -1.55 -9.55 -10.84
C MET A 112 -1.43 -11.08 -10.70
N CYS A 113 -2.51 -11.83 -10.94
CA CYS A 113 -2.53 -13.29 -10.96
C CYS A 113 -2.01 -13.84 -12.31
N VAL A 114 -0.78 -13.49 -12.68
CA VAL A 114 0.03 -14.28 -13.62
C VAL A 114 0.67 -15.46 -12.89
N ASN A 115 -0.15 -16.29 -12.25
CA ASN A 115 0.04 -17.72 -12.16
C ASN A 115 -1.31 -18.35 -11.77
N LYS A 116 -1.93 -19.09 -12.71
CA LYS A 116 -3.24 -19.71 -12.51
C LYS A 116 -3.26 -20.77 -11.40
N GLY A 117 -2.09 -21.17 -10.88
CA GLY A 117 -1.96 -22.13 -9.78
C GLY A 117 -2.43 -21.63 -8.40
N ASP A 118 -2.40 -20.32 -8.15
CA ASP A 118 -2.81 -19.75 -6.83
C ASP A 118 -4.32 -19.54 -6.69
N LEU A 119 -5.10 -19.77 -7.77
CA LEU A 119 -6.56 -19.68 -7.78
C LEU A 119 -7.25 -21.00 -7.42
N ALA A 120 -6.49 -22.09 -7.27
CA ALA A 120 -7.00 -23.38 -6.83
C ALA A 120 -6.87 -23.53 -5.30
N ILE A 121 -7.68 -22.79 -4.55
CA ILE A 121 -8.04 -23.22 -3.19
C ILE A 121 -9.32 -24.05 -3.37
N ARG A 122 -9.15 -25.36 -3.18
CA ARG A 122 -10.25 -26.33 -3.01
C ARG A 122 -11.07 -26.03 -1.77
#